data_AF-S5Y9Y9-F1
#
_entry.id   AF-S5Y9Y9-F1
#
_cell.length_a   1.000
_cell.length_b   1.000
_cell.length_c   1.000
_cell.angle_alpha   90.00
_cell.angle_beta   90.00
_cell.angle_gamma   90.00
#
_symmetry.space_group_name_H-M   'P 1'
#
loop_
_entity.id
_entity.type
_entity.pdbx_description
1 polymer ?
#
loop_
_entity_poly.entity_id
_entity_poly.type
_entity_poly.pdbx_seq_one_letter_code
_entity_poly.pdbx_strand_id
1 'polypeptide(L)'
;MSNLTKTSPTPDDAAADADPNRFPPPPLFEQERMVEAILFASNAPMTMRQIAARMPAGCDPAEVIYGLKVRYEGRGVHLGKVGDAWAFRTAGDLGFLMEEDAIENRRLSRAATETLAVIAYHQPVTRAEIEEIRGVTVNRGTLDQLIEMGWVRIGRRRMSPGRPSTFVVTEEFLDHFGLESARDLPGLTELRAAGLLESRPPASALPADLFPERQPEDEPTGPADDLFDDE
;
A
#
# COMPACT_ATOMS: atom_id res chain seq x y z
N MET A 1 19.83 13.57 55.32
CA MET A 1 19.53 12.13 55.46
C MET A 1 18.05 11.97 55.71
N SER A 2 17.45 10.84 55.27
CA SER A 2 16.02 10.49 55.24
C SER A 2 15.37 10.84 53.91
N ASN A 3 15.47 10.00 52.87
CA ASN A 3 14.94 8.64 52.61
C ASN A 3 13.68 8.66 51.74
N LEU A 4 13.91 8.16 50.53
CA LEU A 4 13.03 7.49 49.58
C LEU A 4 11.82 6.78 50.22
N THR A 5 10.62 7.04 49.72
CA THR A 5 9.51 6.08 49.78
C THR A 5 8.91 5.92 48.40
N LYS A 6 9.15 4.75 47.80
CA LYS A 6 8.44 4.21 46.64
C LYS A 6 6.97 4.04 47.01
N THR A 7 6.07 4.65 46.25
CA THR A 7 4.65 4.27 46.25
C THR A 7 4.50 2.97 45.46
N SER A 8 4.35 1.87 46.17
CA SER A 8 3.87 0.61 45.59
C SER A 8 2.37 0.74 45.28
N PRO A 9 1.85 0.15 44.20
CA PRO A 9 0.43 0.13 43.93
C PRO A 9 -0.29 -0.76 44.96
N THR A 10 -1.46 -0.30 45.40
CA THR A 10 -2.33 -0.94 46.40
C THR A 10 -2.90 -2.27 45.85
N PRO A 11 -3.13 -3.31 46.68
CA PRO A 11 -3.59 -4.64 46.23
C PRO A 11 -5.01 -4.69 45.66
N ASP A 12 -5.70 -3.56 45.56
CA ASP A 12 -7.16 -3.47 45.38
C ASP A 12 -7.59 -3.35 43.91
N ASP A 13 -6.67 -3.03 42.99
CA ASP A 13 -6.97 -2.99 41.55
C ASP A 13 -6.94 -4.38 40.87
N ALA A 14 -6.48 -5.42 41.57
CA ALA A 14 -6.40 -6.78 41.03
C ALA A 14 -7.65 -7.63 41.32
N ALA A 15 -8.61 -7.12 42.11
CA ALA A 15 -9.73 -7.91 42.65
C ALA A 15 -11.10 -7.59 42.02
N ALA A 16 -11.17 -6.74 40.98
CA ALA A 16 -12.45 -6.28 40.44
C ALA A 16 -13.07 -7.17 39.34
N ASP A 17 -12.48 -8.32 38.98
CA ASP A 17 -12.92 -9.12 37.83
C ASP A 17 -13.10 -10.62 38.13
N ALA A 18 -13.50 -10.94 39.37
CA ALA A 18 -13.80 -12.30 39.81
C ALA A 18 -15.30 -12.62 39.61
N ASP A 19 -15.74 -12.73 38.36
CA ASP A 19 -16.99 -13.43 38.06
C ASP A 19 -16.80 -14.92 38.42
N PRO A 20 -17.54 -15.46 39.41
CA PRO A 20 -17.39 -16.84 39.87
C PRO A 20 -17.76 -17.89 38.82
N ASN A 21 -18.36 -17.51 37.68
CA ASN A 21 -18.63 -18.37 36.53
C ASN A 21 -17.64 -18.19 35.37
N ARG A 22 -16.59 -17.39 35.53
CA ARG A 22 -15.57 -17.21 34.49
C ARG A 22 -14.68 -18.44 34.42
N PHE A 23 -14.89 -19.25 33.39
CA PHE A 23 -13.95 -20.31 33.05
C PHE A 23 -12.56 -19.69 32.86
N PRO A 24 -11.49 -20.31 33.42
CA PRO A 24 -10.14 -19.82 33.20
C PRO A 24 -9.85 -19.82 31.70
N PRO A 25 -9.04 -18.86 31.20
CA PRO A 25 -8.70 -18.85 29.80
C PRO A 25 -8.02 -20.17 29.41
N PRO A 26 -8.24 -20.66 28.17
CA PRO A 26 -7.52 -21.81 27.65
C PRO A 26 -6.00 -21.64 27.78
N PRO A 27 -5.22 -22.73 27.88
CA PRO A 27 -3.76 -22.65 27.83
C PRO A 27 -3.26 -21.89 26.59
N LEU A 28 -2.12 -21.20 26.71
CA LEU A 28 -1.61 -20.33 25.64
C LEU A 28 -1.50 -21.06 24.28
N PHE A 29 -1.05 -22.32 24.28
CA PHE A 29 -0.98 -23.14 23.06
C PHE A 29 -2.34 -23.35 22.38
N GLU A 30 -3.42 -23.53 23.16
CA GLU A 30 -4.77 -23.64 22.60
C GLU A 30 -5.24 -22.31 22.04
N GLN A 31 -4.94 -21.21 22.73
CA GLN A 31 -5.22 -19.86 22.24
C GLN A 31 -4.50 -19.57 20.91
N GLU A 32 -3.24 -20.00 20.78
CA GLU A 32 -2.46 -19.90 19.53
C GLU A 32 -3.13 -20.64 18.38
N ARG A 33 -3.59 -21.89 18.61
CA ARG A 33 -4.34 -22.65 17.61
C ARG A 33 -5.65 -21.97 17.21
N MET A 34 -6.34 -21.33 18.16
CA MET A 34 -7.57 -20.58 17.88
C MET A 34 -7.29 -19.37 16.99
N VAL A 35 -6.31 -18.54 17.34
CA VAL A 35 -5.96 -17.35 16.55
C VAL A 35 -5.42 -17.73 15.19
N GLU A 36 -4.59 -18.77 15.11
CA GLU A 36 -4.08 -19.31 13.84
C GLU A 36 -5.24 -19.70 12.91
N ALA A 37 -6.22 -20.45 13.42
CA ALA A 37 -7.40 -20.84 12.65
C ALA A 37 -8.27 -19.64 12.24
N ILE A 38 -8.47 -18.68 13.15
CA ILE A 38 -9.25 -17.45 12.87
C ILE A 38 -8.62 -16.65 11.73
N LEU A 39 -7.31 -16.45 11.78
CA LEU A 39 -6.58 -15.66 10.80
C LEU A 39 -6.43 -16.40 9.46
N PHE A 40 -6.19 -17.71 9.51
CA PHE A 40 -6.10 -18.54 8.31
C PHE A 40 -7.42 -18.58 7.53
N ALA A 41 -8.56 -18.62 8.23
CA ALA A 41 -9.88 -18.63 7.60
C ALA A 41 -10.36 -17.22 7.18
N SER A 42 -9.66 -16.16 7.57
CA SER A 42 -10.05 -14.78 7.22
C SER A 42 -9.63 -14.44 5.80
N ASN A 43 -10.51 -13.76 5.06
CA ASN A 43 -10.23 -13.24 3.73
C ASN A 43 -9.63 -11.82 3.74
N ALA A 44 -9.50 -11.20 4.91
CA ALA A 44 -8.96 -9.86 5.10
C ALA A 44 -8.19 -9.77 6.43
N PRO A 45 -7.25 -8.80 6.57
CA PRO A 45 -6.59 -8.54 7.84
C PRO A 45 -7.57 -8.27 8.98
N MET A 46 -7.27 -8.82 10.17
CA MET A 46 -8.11 -8.67 11.35
C MET A 46 -7.42 -7.82 12.43
N THR A 47 -8.12 -6.81 12.92
CA THR A 47 -7.68 -6.02 14.08
C THR A 47 -7.67 -6.86 15.35
N MET A 48 -6.84 -6.45 16.32
CA MET A 48 -6.78 -7.10 17.63
C MET A 48 -8.16 -7.24 18.29
N ARG A 49 -9.01 -6.21 18.13
CA ARG A 49 -10.39 -6.21 18.64
C ARG A 49 -11.26 -7.28 17.97
N GLN A 50 -11.15 -7.46 16.66
CA GLN A 50 -11.91 -8.47 15.92
C GLN A 50 -11.45 -9.89 16.28
N ILE A 51 -10.16 -10.09 16.51
CA ILE A 51 -9.62 -11.37 16.98
C ILE A 51 -10.13 -11.66 18.39
N ALA A 52 -9.98 -10.70 19.32
CA ALA A 52 -10.45 -10.82 20.70
C ALA A 52 -11.94 -11.16 20.80
N ALA A 53 -12.78 -10.55 19.95
CA ALA A 53 -14.22 -10.80 19.92
C ALA A 53 -14.60 -12.23 19.49
N ARG A 54 -13.68 -12.98 18.87
CA ARG A 54 -13.88 -14.39 18.48
C ARG A 54 -13.25 -15.38 19.46
N MET A 55 -12.51 -14.89 20.45
CA MET A 55 -11.86 -15.73 21.46
C MET A 55 -12.70 -15.84 22.74
N PRO A 56 -12.56 -16.93 23.51
CA PRO A 56 -13.16 -17.04 24.84
C PRO A 56 -12.70 -15.90 25.77
N ALA A 57 -13.54 -15.56 26.76
CA ALA A 57 -13.23 -14.52 27.73
C ALA A 57 -11.95 -14.84 28.51
N GLY A 58 -11.10 -13.83 28.74
CA GLY A 58 -9.83 -13.97 29.47
C GLY A 58 -8.64 -14.40 28.62
N CYS A 59 -8.82 -14.70 27.33
CA CYS A 59 -7.68 -14.89 26.42
C CYS A 59 -6.88 -13.59 26.26
N ASP A 60 -5.59 -13.73 25.94
CA ASP A 60 -4.72 -12.61 25.58
C ASP A 60 -4.26 -12.74 24.12
N PRO A 61 -5.03 -12.17 23.17
CA PRO A 61 -4.66 -12.20 21.77
C PRO A 61 -3.33 -11.52 21.46
N ALA A 62 -2.88 -10.56 22.29
CA ALA A 62 -1.62 -9.86 22.03
C ALA A 62 -0.41 -10.75 22.32
N GLU A 63 -0.44 -11.49 23.43
CA GLU A 63 0.58 -12.50 23.75
C GLU A 63 0.60 -13.61 22.69
N VAL A 64 -0.58 -14.07 22.25
CA VAL A 64 -0.73 -15.10 21.23
C VAL A 64 -0.14 -14.66 19.88
N ILE A 65 -0.43 -13.43 19.43
CA ILE A 65 0.11 -12.89 18.17
C ILE A 65 1.64 -12.83 18.21
N TYR A 66 2.23 -12.44 19.36
CA TYR A 66 3.68 -12.45 19.53
C TYR A 66 4.25 -13.87 19.42
N GLY A 67 3.66 -14.85 20.11
CA GLY A 67 4.06 -16.26 20.04
C GLY A 67 3.98 -16.84 18.62
N LEU A 68 2.88 -16.55 17.91
CA LEU A 68 2.70 -16.96 16.51
C LEU A 68 3.74 -16.32 15.58
N LYS A 69 4.05 -15.03 15.75
CA LYS A 69 5.07 -14.36 14.93
C LYS A 69 6.43 -15.06 15.03
N VAL A 70 6.85 -15.41 16.24
CA VAL A 70 8.11 -16.14 16.47
C VAL A 70 8.03 -17.55 15.90
N ARG A 71 6.92 -18.28 16.10
CA ARG A 71 6.76 -19.66 15.63
C ARG A 71 6.84 -19.78 14.10
N TYR A 72 6.36 -18.77 13.39
CA TYR A 72 6.30 -18.73 11.93
C TYR A 72 7.49 -18.04 11.27
N GLU A 73 8.47 -17.58 12.05
CA GLU A 73 9.71 -17.02 11.50
C GLU A 73 10.45 -18.07 10.66
N GLY A 74 10.91 -17.66 9.47
CA GLY A 74 11.63 -18.53 8.53
C GLY A 74 10.77 -19.59 7.81
N ARG A 75 9.44 -19.54 7.94
CA ARG A 75 8.51 -20.43 7.22
C ARG A 75 7.98 -19.76 5.95
N GLY A 76 7.44 -20.58 5.03
CA GLY A 76 6.85 -20.09 3.77
C GLY A 76 5.56 -19.26 3.94
N VAL A 77 4.97 -19.29 5.14
CA VAL A 77 3.95 -18.32 5.56
C VAL A 77 4.37 -17.69 6.87
N HIS A 78 4.04 -16.42 7.06
CA HIS A 78 4.35 -15.68 8.28
C HIS A 78 3.20 -14.77 8.69
N LEU A 79 3.21 -14.36 9.95
CA LEU A 79 2.24 -13.41 10.47
C LEU A 79 2.72 -11.98 10.18
N GLY A 80 2.00 -11.25 9.33
CA GLY A 80 2.28 -9.87 8.94
C GLY A 80 1.28 -8.89 9.56
N LYS A 81 1.74 -7.66 9.80
CA LYS A 81 0.90 -6.55 10.26
C LYS A 81 0.55 -5.65 9.07
N VAL A 82 -0.69 -5.18 9.00
CA VAL A 82 -1.17 -4.22 8.00
C VAL A 82 -2.00 -3.16 8.72
N GLY A 83 -1.51 -1.92 8.79
CA GLY A 83 -2.08 -0.91 9.67
C GLY A 83 -2.06 -1.40 11.12
N ASP A 84 -3.25 -1.52 11.72
CA ASP A 84 -3.47 -2.06 13.06
C ASP A 84 -4.04 -3.50 13.06
N ALA A 85 -4.04 -4.15 11.90
CA ALA A 85 -4.58 -5.48 11.68
C ALA A 85 -3.48 -6.51 11.39
N TRP A 86 -3.83 -7.79 11.51
CA TRP A 86 -2.93 -8.93 11.35
C TRP A 86 -3.50 -9.93 10.34
N ALA A 87 -2.63 -10.55 9.55
CA ALA A 87 -2.99 -11.59 8.59
C ALA A 87 -1.80 -12.54 8.36
N PHE A 88 -2.08 -13.78 7.95
CA PHE A 88 -1.06 -14.62 7.37
C PHE A 88 -0.71 -14.16 5.96
N ARG A 89 0.58 -14.14 5.64
CA ARG A 89 1.14 -13.81 4.33
C ARG A 89 2.10 -14.89 3.89
N THR A 90 2.26 -15.03 2.57
CA THR A 90 3.34 -15.83 2.00
C THR A 90 4.67 -15.12 2.22
N ALA A 91 5.73 -15.89 2.40
CA ALA A 91 7.07 -15.35 2.51
C ALA A 91 7.48 -14.68 1.18
N GLY A 92 8.04 -13.47 1.27
CA GLY A 92 8.31 -12.63 0.09
C GLY A 92 9.32 -13.24 -0.90
N ASP A 93 10.25 -14.06 -0.40
CA ASP A 93 11.21 -14.83 -1.20
C ASP A 93 10.56 -15.94 -2.05
N LEU A 94 9.34 -16.35 -1.71
CA LEU A 94 8.54 -17.34 -2.43
C LEU A 94 7.49 -16.72 -3.37
N GLY A 95 7.49 -15.39 -3.53
CA GLY A 95 6.47 -14.67 -4.31
C GLY A 95 6.37 -15.13 -5.78
N PHE A 96 7.49 -15.55 -6.38
CA PHE A 96 7.54 -16.03 -7.76
C PHE A 96 6.66 -17.26 -8.03
N LEU A 97 6.30 -18.02 -6.99
CA LEU A 97 5.42 -19.19 -7.11
C LEU A 97 3.94 -18.80 -7.27
N MET A 98 3.58 -17.54 -7.02
CA MET A 98 2.19 -17.06 -7.03
C MET A 98 1.86 -16.24 -8.30
N GLU A 99 2.80 -16.11 -9.25
CA GLU A 99 2.64 -15.26 -10.44
C GLU A 99 1.54 -15.73 -11.40
N GLU A 100 1.29 -17.04 -11.49
CA GLU A 100 0.26 -17.60 -12.39
C GLU A 100 -1.18 -17.36 -11.89
N ASP A 101 -1.35 -17.18 -10.58
CA ASP A 101 -2.66 -16.96 -9.92
C ASP A 101 -3.03 -15.48 -9.78
N ALA A 102 -2.18 -14.57 -10.27
CA ALA A 102 -2.45 -13.14 -10.26
C ALA A 102 -3.56 -12.81 -11.28
N ILE A 103 -4.81 -12.78 -10.80
CA ILE A 103 -5.94 -12.20 -11.52
C ILE A 103 -5.46 -10.88 -12.12
N GLU A 104 -5.54 -10.72 -13.46
CA GLU A 104 -5.17 -9.50 -14.17
C GLU A 104 -6.03 -8.32 -13.69
N ASN A 105 -5.65 -7.74 -12.55
CA ASN A 105 -6.19 -6.48 -12.09
C ASN A 105 -5.79 -5.45 -13.14
N ARG A 106 -6.79 -4.73 -13.68
CA ARG A 106 -6.57 -3.70 -14.70
C ARG A 106 -5.49 -2.75 -14.19
N ARG A 107 -4.32 -2.81 -14.82
CA ARG A 107 -3.16 -2.01 -14.42
C ARG A 107 -3.55 -0.53 -14.40
N LEU A 108 -3.17 0.16 -13.32
CA LEU A 108 -3.32 1.60 -13.25
C LEU A 108 -2.62 2.26 -14.43
N SER A 109 -3.25 3.30 -14.98
CA SER A 109 -2.57 4.17 -15.94
C SER A 109 -1.37 4.82 -15.26
N ARG A 110 -0.34 5.16 -16.04
CA ARG A 110 0.85 5.85 -15.53
C ARG A 110 0.49 7.11 -14.73
N ALA A 111 -0.46 7.91 -15.21
CA ALA A 111 -0.92 9.11 -14.52
C ALA A 111 -1.58 8.81 -13.15
N ALA A 112 -2.33 7.70 -13.06
CA ALA A 112 -2.93 7.25 -11.80
C ALA A 112 -1.87 6.74 -10.82
N THR A 113 -0.89 5.97 -11.29
CA THR A 113 0.24 5.50 -10.49
C THR A 113 1.07 6.65 -9.95
N GLU A 114 1.40 7.64 -10.78
CA GLU A 114 2.13 8.85 -10.35
C GLU A 114 1.32 9.65 -9.31
N THR A 115 0.01 9.80 -9.53
CA THR A 115 -0.87 10.51 -8.58
C THR A 115 -0.96 9.77 -7.24
N LEU A 116 -1.10 8.45 -7.27
CA LEU A 116 -1.12 7.60 -6.09
C LEU A 116 0.21 7.71 -5.31
N ALA A 117 1.34 7.67 -6.01
CA ALA A 117 2.66 7.83 -5.40
C ALA A 117 2.77 9.19 -4.68
N VAL A 118 2.35 10.28 -5.32
CA VAL A 118 2.36 11.61 -4.67
C VAL A 118 1.51 11.60 -3.40
N ILE A 119 0.31 10.99 -3.43
CA ILE A 119 -0.53 10.87 -2.23
C ILE A 119 0.15 10.04 -1.14
N ALA A 120 0.71 8.88 -1.50
CA ALA A 120 1.34 7.96 -0.55
C ALA A 120 2.53 8.62 0.19
N TYR A 121 3.39 9.34 -0.54
CA TYR A 121 4.58 9.98 0.04
C TYR A 121 4.33 11.36 0.69
N HIS A 122 3.28 12.09 0.29
CA HIS A 122 3.03 13.46 0.74
C HIS A 122 1.73 13.65 1.56
N GLN A 123 1.00 12.58 1.87
CA GLN A 123 -0.22 12.68 2.66
C GLN A 123 0.02 13.32 4.05
N PRO A 124 -0.95 14.08 4.58
CA PRO A 124 -2.20 14.50 3.93
C PRO A 124 -1.98 15.62 2.91
N VAL A 125 -2.35 15.38 1.65
CA VAL A 125 -2.08 16.28 0.51
C VAL A 125 -3.36 16.74 -0.17
N THR A 126 -3.42 17.98 -0.65
CA THR A 126 -4.56 18.56 -1.38
C THR A 126 -4.40 18.37 -2.89
N ARG A 127 -5.49 18.49 -3.65
CA ARG A 127 -5.43 18.41 -5.11
C ARG A 127 -4.43 19.41 -5.72
N ALA A 128 -4.41 20.64 -5.23
CA ALA A 128 -3.51 21.67 -5.73
C ALA A 128 -2.03 21.30 -5.49
N GLU A 129 -1.70 20.80 -4.29
CA GLU A 129 -0.34 20.33 -3.97
C GLU A 129 0.05 19.10 -4.83
N ILE A 130 -0.89 18.21 -5.15
CA ILE A 130 -0.63 17.10 -6.09
C ILE A 130 -0.28 17.63 -7.48
N GLU A 131 -1.06 18.58 -8.00
CA GLU A 131 -0.85 19.20 -9.32
C GLU A 131 0.48 19.95 -9.36
N GLU A 132 0.85 20.64 -8.28
CA GLU A 132 2.13 21.33 -8.13
C GLU A 132 3.32 20.34 -8.18
N ILE A 133 3.26 19.25 -7.40
CA ILE A 133 4.32 18.24 -7.37
C ILE A 133 4.46 17.52 -8.72
N ARG A 134 3.34 17.24 -9.41
CA ARG A 134 3.36 16.57 -10.71
C ARG A 134 3.70 17.52 -11.88
N GLY A 135 3.59 18.84 -11.68
CA GLY A 135 3.77 19.84 -12.73
C GLY A 135 2.70 19.82 -13.82
N VAL A 136 1.62 19.05 -13.64
CA VAL A 136 0.50 18.93 -14.59
C VAL A 136 -0.82 18.84 -13.85
N THR A 137 -1.89 19.29 -14.50
CA THR A 137 -3.25 19.18 -13.95
C THR A 137 -3.66 17.72 -13.80
N VAL A 138 -4.30 17.40 -12.68
CA VAL A 138 -4.81 16.05 -12.42
C VAL A 138 -6.21 15.97 -12.99
N ASN A 139 -6.47 15.00 -13.87
CA ASN A 139 -7.84 14.78 -14.33
C ASN A 139 -8.71 14.42 -13.10
N ARG A 140 -9.90 15.05 -12.99
CA ARG A 140 -10.84 14.80 -11.89
C ARG A 140 -11.13 13.31 -11.73
N GLY A 141 -11.29 12.59 -12.84
CA GLY A 141 -11.55 11.15 -12.83
C GLY A 141 -10.44 10.30 -12.23
N THR A 142 -9.18 10.77 -12.17
CA THR A 142 -8.07 9.98 -11.61
C THR A 142 -8.19 9.85 -10.09
N LEU A 143 -8.52 10.94 -9.38
CA LEU A 143 -8.72 10.88 -7.93
C LEU A 143 -9.96 10.08 -7.57
N ASP A 144 -11.05 10.26 -8.35
CA ASP A 144 -12.29 9.54 -8.15
C ASP A 144 -12.08 8.02 -8.34
N GLN A 145 -11.31 7.62 -9.39
CA GLN A 145 -10.91 6.23 -9.61
C GLN A 145 -10.12 5.66 -8.42
N LEU A 146 -9.12 6.38 -7.92
CA LEU A 146 -8.31 5.94 -6.76
C LEU A 146 -9.15 5.77 -5.48
N ILE A 147 -10.21 6.57 -5.34
CA ILE A 147 -11.16 6.45 -4.22
C ILE A 147 -12.10 5.26 -4.42
N GLU A 148 -12.59 5.05 -5.65
CA GLU A 148 -13.47 3.92 -5.99
C GLU A 148 -12.78 2.57 -5.81
N MET A 149 -11.49 2.48 -6.15
CA MET A 149 -10.66 1.30 -5.86
C MET A 149 -10.29 1.15 -4.39
N GLY A 150 -10.76 2.05 -3.52
CA GLY A 150 -10.52 1.97 -2.08
C GLY A 150 -9.10 2.29 -1.63
N TRP A 151 -8.16 2.59 -2.52
CA TRP A 151 -6.74 2.85 -2.17
C TRP A 151 -6.50 4.25 -1.58
N VAL A 152 -7.38 5.20 -1.90
CA VAL A 152 -7.32 6.58 -1.39
C VAL A 152 -8.64 6.94 -0.75
N ARG A 153 -8.61 7.77 0.29
CA ARG A 153 -9.82 8.37 0.87
C ARG A 153 -9.62 9.85 1.16
N ILE A 154 -10.74 10.54 1.34
CA ILE A 154 -10.74 11.94 1.76
C ILE A 154 -10.33 12.03 3.24
N GLY A 155 -9.31 12.83 3.51
CA GLY A 155 -8.80 13.15 4.84
C GLY A 155 -9.43 14.40 5.45
N ARG A 156 -8.77 14.98 6.45
CA ARG A 156 -9.24 16.21 7.10
C ARG A 156 -9.02 17.41 6.18
N ARG A 157 -9.99 18.33 6.12
CA ARG A 157 -9.81 19.58 5.39
C ARG A 157 -8.64 20.38 5.93
N ARG A 158 -7.85 20.97 5.03
CA ARG A 158 -6.71 21.83 5.36
C ARG A 158 -7.20 23.10 6.07
N MET A 159 -6.45 23.59 7.05
CA MET A 159 -6.72 24.87 7.72
C MET A 159 -6.06 26.03 6.96
N SER A 160 -6.32 26.11 5.65
CA SER A 160 -5.88 27.17 4.74
C SER A 160 -7.10 27.82 4.08
N PRO A 161 -6.94 29.00 3.41
CA PRO A 161 -8.04 29.63 2.69
C PRO A 161 -8.72 28.67 1.71
N GLY A 162 -10.05 28.67 1.68
CA GLY A 162 -10.86 27.73 0.88
C GLY A 162 -11.04 26.34 1.48
N ARG A 163 -10.30 26.00 2.55
CA ARG A 163 -10.37 24.72 3.30
C ARG A 163 -10.47 23.49 2.39
N PRO A 164 -9.51 23.30 1.45
CA PRO A 164 -9.55 22.19 0.51
C PRO A 164 -9.51 20.84 1.22
N SER A 165 -10.16 19.85 0.63
CA SER A 165 -10.07 18.46 1.06
C SER A 165 -8.67 17.91 0.82
N THR A 166 -8.16 17.12 1.77
CA THR A 166 -6.91 16.37 1.58
C THR A 166 -7.21 14.93 1.20
N PHE A 167 -6.21 14.23 0.67
CA PHE A 167 -6.24 12.82 0.32
C PHE A 167 -5.19 12.08 1.15
N VAL A 168 -5.54 10.85 1.53
CA VAL A 168 -4.68 9.93 2.29
C VAL A 168 -4.90 8.51 1.76
N VAL A 169 -3.90 7.65 1.87
CA VAL A 169 -4.02 6.22 1.56
C VAL A 169 -4.83 5.48 2.63
N THR A 170 -5.35 4.32 2.27
CA THR A 170 -6.20 3.48 3.12
C THR A 170 -5.47 2.25 3.62
N GLU A 171 -6.11 1.47 4.49
CA GLU A 171 -5.61 0.16 4.91
C GLU A 171 -5.59 -0.84 3.74
N GLU A 172 -6.50 -0.72 2.77
CA GLU A 172 -6.49 -1.55 1.55
C GLU A 172 -5.25 -1.27 0.68
N PHE A 173 -4.82 -0.01 0.60
CA PHE A 173 -3.54 0.32 0.00
C PHE A 173 -2.39 -0.35 0.75
N LEU A 174 -2.36 -0.25 2.09
CA LEU A 174 -1.31 -0.88 2.89
C LEU A 174 -1.30 -2.40 2.72
N ASP A 175 -2.47 -3.03 2.67
CA ASP A 175 -2.64 -4.46 2.42
C ASP A 175 -2.07 -4.85 1.05
N HIS A 176 -2.48 -4.13 0.00
CA HIS A 176 -2.05 -4.39 -1.36
C HIS A 176 -0.54 -4.30 -1.53
N PHE A 177 0.11 -3.34 -0.85
CA PHE A 177 1.56 -3.15 -0.91
C PHE A 177 2.32 -3.87 0.22
N GLY A 178 1.65 -4.64 1.09
CA GLY A 178 2.27 -5.38 2.18
C GLY A 178 2.94 -4.51 3.24
N LEU A 179 2.42 -3.31 3.50
CA LEU A 179 3.00 -2.32 4.40
C LEU A 179 2.32 -2.35 5.77
N GLU A 180 3.09 -2.21 6.86
CA GLU A 180 2.49 -2.01 8.19
C GLU A 180 1.91 -0.60 8.31
N SER A 181 2.58 0.39 7.74
CA SER A 181 2.19 1.79 7.76
C SER A 181 2.68 2.51 6.52
N ALA A 182 2.09 3.68 6.23
CA ALA A 182 2.57 4.51 5.14
C ALA A 182 3.99 5.08 5.37
N ARG A 183 4.55 4.94 6.57
CA ARG A 183 5.94 5.33 6.87
C ARG A 183 6.95 4.30 6.39
N ASP A 184 6.50 3.07 6.14
CA ASP A 184 7.33 1.96 5.66
C ASP A 184 7.50 2.00 4.13
N LEU A 185 6.96 3.03 3.48
CA LEU A 185 7.23 3.28 2.07
C LEU A 185 8.74 3.50 1.87
N PRO A 186 9.36 2.81 0.89
CA PRO A 186 10.79 2.87 0.69
C PRO A 186 11.23 4.30 0.40
N GLY A 187 12.31 4.73 1.05
CA GLY A 187 12.87 6.05 0.81
C GLY A 187 13.37 6.20 -0.62
N LEU A 188 13.46 7.45 -1.11
CA LEU A 188 14.02 7.74 -2.44
C LEU A 188 15.46 7.19 -2.61
N THR A 189 16.19 7.04 -1.51
CA THR A 189 17.54 6.46 -1.47
C THR A 189 17.53 4.94 -1.59
N GLU A 190 16.57 4.27 -0.96
CA GLU A 190 16.40 2.81 -1.00
C GLU A 190 15.92 2.35 -2.37
N LEU A 191 15.01 3.10 -3.00
CA LEU A 191 14.58 2.84 -4.37
C LEU A 191 15.71 2.99 -5.40
N ARG A 192 16.67 3.91 -5.17
CA ARG A 192 17.89 4.02 -5.99
C ARG A 192 18.85 2.87 -5.72
N ALA A 193 19.04 2.50 -4.47
CA ALA A 193 19.90 1.38 -4.09
C ALA A 193 19.38 0.03 -4.61
N ALA A 194 18.06 -0.11 -4.74
CA ALA A 194 17.41 -1.28 -5.32
C ALA A 194 17.42 -1.29 -6.87
N GLY A 195 18.03 -0.30 -7.54
CA GLY A 195 18.06 -0.20 -9.00
C GLY A 195 16.70 0.15 -9.64
N LEU A 196 15.64 0.38 -8.85
CA LEU A 196 14.28 0.62 -9.33
C LEU A 196 14.07 2.03 -9.90
N LEU A 197 14.99 2.96 -9.61
CA LEU A 197 14.99 4.34 -10.10
C LEU A 197 15.97 4.58 -11.25
N GLU A 198 16.58 3.53 -11.81
CA GLU A 198 17.50 3.72 -12.93
C GLU A 198 16.75 4.27 -14.16
N SER A 199 17.13 5.52 -14.43
CA SER A 199 16.75 6.35 -15.55
C SER A 199 16.50 5.54 -16.82
N ARG A 200 15.30 5.73 -17.38
CA ARG A 200 14.95 5.60 -18.79
C ARG A 200 16.15 5.17 -19.64
N PRO A 201 16.17 3.96 -20.24
CA PRO A 201 17.23 3.63 -21.18
C PRO A 201 17.31 4.76 -22.20
N PRO A 202 18.51 5.29 -22.51
CA PRO A 202 18.64 6.40 -23.45
C PRO A 202 17.88 6.01 -24.72
N ALA A 203 17.06 6.93 -25.23
CA ALA A 203 16.26 6.74 -26.43
C ALA A 203 17.14 6.66 -27.71
N SER A 204 18.34 6.09 -27.61
CA SER A 204 19.36 6.01 -28.67
C SER A 204 19.94 4.60 -28.83
N ALA A 205 19.27 3.55 -28.34
CA ALA A 205 19.68 2.16 -28.56
C ALA A 205 18.75 1.41 -29.54
N LEU A 206 18.03 2.12 -30.39
CA LEU A 206 17.58 1.52 -31.65
C LEU A 206 18.76 1.60 -32.62
N PRO A 207 19.29 0.47 -33.14
CA PRO A 207 20.23 0.53 -34.25
C PRO A 207 19.56 1.30 -35.39
N ALA A 208 20.25 2.32 -35.91
CA ALA A 208 19.79 3.14 -37.03
C ALA A 208 19.63 2.33 -38.34
N ASP A 209 19.98 1.04 -38.32
CA ASP A 209 20.15 0.19 -39.50
C ASP A 209 18.85 -0.51 -39.96
N LEU A 210 17.68 -0.17 -39.40
CA LEU A 210 16.39 -0.77 -39.81
C LEU A 210 15.58 0.07 -40.81
N PHE A 211 16.07 1.24 -41.22
CA PHE A 211 15.50 1.97 -42.34
C PHE A 211 16.41 1.79 -43.56
N PRO A 212 16.04 0.96 -44.57
CA PRO A 212 16.75 1.01 -45.84
C PRO A 212 16.62 2.43 -46.39
N GLU A 213 17.75 3.02 -46.79
CA GLU A 213 17.81 4.33 -47.41
C GLU A 213 16.81 4.38 -48.57
N ARG A 214 15.78 5.22 -48.43
CA ARG A 214 14.89 5.55 -49.53
C ARG A 214 15.68 6.44 -50.48
N GLN A 215 16.18 5.86 -51.57
CA GLN A 215 16.79 6.61 -52.66
C GLN A 215 15.81 7.70 -53.14
N PRO A 216 16.28 8.93 -53.39
CA PRO A 216 15.46 9.95 -54.02
C PRO A 216 15.39 9.65 -55.52
N GLU A 217 14.38 8.90 -55.95
CA GLU A 217 14.09 8.74 -57.38
C GLU A 217 13.00 9.75 -57.80
N ASP A 218 13.49 10.72 -58.58
CA ASP A 218 12.86 11.47 -59.67
C ASP A 218 11.59 12.31 -59.42
N GLU A 219 11.81 13.63 -59.33
CA GLU A 219 10.85 14.64 -59.76
C GLU A 219 10.50 14.45 -61.25
N PRO A 220 9.22 14.38 -61.65
CA PRO A 220 8.84 14.73 -63.01
C PRO A 220 8.69 16.25 -63.09
N THR A 221 9.75 16.94 -63.54
CA THR A 221 9.63 18.24 -64.21
C THR A 221 8.84 18.07 -65.50
N GLY A 222 7.60 18.54 -65.51
CA GLY A 222 6.84 18.84 -66.73
C GLY A 222 6.46 20.33 -66.74
N PRO A 223 6.65 21.06 -67.85
CA PRO A 223 6.48 22.50 -67.86
C PRO A 223 5.00 22.88 -67.82
N ALA A 224 4.71 23.97 -67.09
CA ALA A 224 3.47 24.70 -67.21
C ALA A 224 3.44 25.39 -68.58
N ASP A 225 2.49 25.00 -69.42
CA ASP A 225 2.03 25.85 -70.51
C ASP A 225 0.75 26.56 -70.05
N ASP A 226 0.90 27.88 -69.92
CA ASP A 226 -0.17 28.86 -69.86
C ASP A 226 -1.15 28.67 -71.02
N LEU A 227 -2.45 28.80 -70.75
CA LEU A 227 -3.38 29.46 -71.69
C LEU A 227 -4.60 29.96 -70.92
N PHE A 228 -4.66 31.29 -70.84
CA PHE A 228 -5.78 32.11 -70.45
C PHE A 228 -6.96 31.98 -71.42
N ASP A 229 -8.12 32.40 -70.89
CA ASP A 229 -9.29 33.03 -71.52
C ASP A 229 -10.46 32.20 -72.10
N ASP A 230 -11.62 32.51 -71.50
CA ASP A 230 -12.96 32.76 -72.05
C ASP A 230 -13.71 31.67 -72.82
N GLU A 231 -14.78 31.12 -72.22
CA GLU A 231 -16.21 31.50 -72.46
C GLU A 231 -17.16 30.78 -71.49
#